data_AF-A0ABD1BZ16-F1
#
_entry.id   AF-A0ABD1BZ16-F1
#
_cell.length_a   1.000
_cell.length_b   1.000
_cell.length_c   1.000
_cell.angle_alpha   90.00
_cell.angle_beta   90.00
_cell.angle_gamma   90.00
#
_symmetry.space_group_name_H-M   'P 1'
#
loop_
_entity.id
_entity.type
_entity.pdbx_description
1 polymer ?
#
loop_
_entity_poly.entity_id
_entity_poly.type
_entity_poly.pdbx_seq_one_letter_code
_entity_poly.pdbx_strand_id
1 'polypeptide(L)'
;MGSDHNYNENGNLDIFTGKERCLPSPVCLLTLTSDGSGNKPGWYVDYVEVTTAKIGSVRTVQNFSVQQWLAIDESPYELSTQRNC
;
A
#
# COMPACT_ATOMS: atom_id res chain seq x y z
N MET A 1 -15.23 2.68 -3.10
CA MET A 1 -14.93 2.38 -4.51
C MET A 1 -16.05 1.52 -5.07
N GLY A 2 -16.51 1.80 -6.29
CA GLY A 2 -17.61 1.07 -6.96
C GLY A 2 -17.13 -0.18 -7.70
N SER A 3 -18.07 -0.92 -8.30
CA SER A 3 -17.77 -2.17 -9.04
C SER A 3 -16.92 -1.96 -10.29
N ASP A 4 -16.91 -0.75 -10.85
CA ASP A 4 -16.30 -0.46 -12.15
C ASP A 4 -14.97 0.29 -12.02
N HIS A 5 -14.45 0.43 -10.80
CA HIS A 5 -13.20 1.13 -10.54
C HIS A 5 -11.99 0.25 -10.82
N ASN A 6 -11.07 0.75 -11.64
CA ASN A 6 -9.81 0.09 -11.91
C ASN A 6 -8.75 0.56 -10.89
N TYR A 7 -8.31 -0.36 -10.05
CA TYR A 7 -7.38 -0.08 -8.96
C TYR A 7 -5.93 -0.01 -9.45
N ASN A 8 -5.12 0.78 -8.75
CA ASN A 8 -3.69 0.95 -8.95
C ASN A 8 -3.33 1.62 -10.29
N GLU A 9 -4.23 2.45 -10.81
CA GLU A 9 -4.01 3.25 -12.00
C GLU A 9 -3.27 4.55 -11.65
N ASN A 10 -2.42 5.01 -12.57
CA ASN A 10 -1.63 6.22 -12.36
C ASN A 10 -2.51 7.44 -12.04
N GLY A 11 -2.16 8.16 -10.98
CA GLY A 11 -2.87 9.35 -10.51
C GLY A 11 -4.06 9.06 -9.58
N ASN A 12 -4.42 7.78 -9.35
CA ASN A 12 -5.47 7.41 -8.43
C ASN A 12 -4.92 7.10 -7.03
N LEU A 13 -5.66 7.53 -6.00
CA LEU A 13 -5.47 7.07 -4.63
C LEU A 13 -6.54 6.03 -4.31
N ASP A 14 -6.10 4.79 -4.14
CA ASP A 14 -6.97 3.69 -3.77
C ASP A 14 -7.00 3.46 -2.26
N ILE A 15 -8.19 3.27 -1.72
CA ILE A 15 -8.41 3.07 -0.28
C ILE A 15 -9.07 1.71 -0.08
N PHE A 16 -8.38 0.87 0.67
CA PHE A 16 -8.85 -0.45 1.07
C PHE A 16 -9.25 -0.43 2.55
N THR A 17 -10.28 -1.20 2.90
CA THR A 17 -10.72 -1.35 4.29
C THR A 17 -10.96 -2.82 4.59
N GLY A 18 -10.40 -3.27 5.71
CA GLY A 18 -10.54 -4.64 6.20
C GLY A 18 -10.79 -4.66 7.70
N LYS A 19 -11.28 -5.80 8.19
CA LYS A 19 -11.38 -6.07 9.63
C LYS A 19 -10.45 -7.21 9.96
N GLU A 20 -9.60 -7.00 10.94
CA GLU A 20 -8.65 -7.99 11.42
C GLU A 20 -8.67 -8.06 12.94
N ARG A 21 -7.98 -9.06 13.51
CA ARG A 21 -7.71 -9.10 14.95
C ARG A 21 -6.98 -7.83 15.38
N CYS A 22 -7.27 -7.37 16.61
CA CYS A 22 -6.61 -6.20 17.17
C CYS A 22 -5.09 -6.41 17.14
N LEU A 23 -4.38 -5.46 16.54
CA LEU A 23 -2.93 -5.46 16.52
C LEU A 23 -2.40 -5.22 17.95
N PRO A 24 -1.34 -5.93 18.37
CA PRO A 24 -0.75 -5.74 19.69
C PRO A 24 0.01 -4.41 19.81
N SER A 25 0.41 -3.82 18.68
CA SER A 25 1.17 -2.57 18.58
C SER A 25 0.81 -1.82 17.29
N PRO A 26 1.18 -0.54 17.16
CA PRO A 26 1.16 0.16 15.87
C PRO A 26 1.91 -0.61 14.78
N VAL A 27 1.49 -0.43 13.52
CA VAL A 27 2.17 -1.01 12.36
C VAL A 27 3.50 -0.29 12.17
N CYS A 28 4.60 -1.04 12.15
CA CYS A 28 5.95 -0.51 11.88
C CYS A 28 6.58 -1.12 10.63
N LEU A 29 6.00 -2.17 10.06
CA LEU A 29 6.57 -2.85 8.90
C LEU A 29 5.52 -2.93 7.80
N LEU A 30 5.88 -2.40 6.63
CA LEU A 30 5.14 -2.53 5.39
C LEU A 30 5.95 -3.38 4.42
N THR A 31 5.34 -4.45 3.90
CA THR A 31 5.80 -5.15 2.70
C THR A 31 4.75 -4.93 1.63
N LEU A 32 5.15 -4.32 0.52
CA LEU A 32 4.28 -4.05 -0.62
C LEU A 32 4.82 -4.79 -1.85
N THR A 33 3.95 -5.55 -2.51
CA THR A 33 4.31 -6.40 -3.66
C THR A 33 3.27 -6.23 -4.76
N SER A 34 3.75 -5.96 -5.98
CA SER A 34 2.97 -6.10 -7.21
C SER A 34 3.13 -7.53 -7.74
N ASP A 35 2.06 -8.09 -8.29
CA ASP A 35 2.11 -9.38 -9.00
C ASP A 35 2.67 -9.25 -10.42
N GLY A 36 2.90 -8.01 -10.89
CA GLY A 36 3.46 -7.72 -12.21
C GLY A 36 2.54 -8.10 -13.38
N SER A 37 1.25 -8.34 -13.13
CA SER A 37 0.30 -8.80 -14.14
C SER A 37 -0.51 -7.66 -14.77
N GLY A 38 -1.03 -7.87 -15.98
CA GLY A 38 -1.82 -6.88 -16.71
C GLY A 38 -1.03 -6.07 -17.74
N ASN A 39 -1.67 -5.03 -18.29
CA ASN A 39 -1.06 -4.15 -19.28
C ASN A 39 -0.38 -2.98 -18.56
N LYS A 40 0.92 -2.74 -18.82
CA LYS A 40 1.73 -1.73 -18.12
C LYS A 40 1.63 -1.86 -16.59
N PRO A 41 2.10 -2.98 -16.02
CA PRO A 41 1.87 -3.34 -14.62
C PRO A 41 2.73 -2.55 -13.61
N GLY A 42 3.55 -1.61 -14.07
CA GLY A 42 4.47 -0.86 -13.23
C GLY A 42 3.74 0.16 -12.35
N TRP A 43 3.94 0.08 -11.03
CA TRP A 43 3.36 1.04 -10.08
C TRP A 43 4.45 1.92 -9.50
N TYR A 44 4.37 3.22 -9.75
CA TYR A 44 5.13 4.17 -8.93
C TYR A 44 4.31 4.49 -7.69
N VAL A 45 4.82 4.08 -6.53
CA VAL A 45 4.11 4.25 -5.27
C VAL A 45 4.78 5.37 -4.49
N ASP A 46 4.07 6.49 -4.30
CA ASP A 46 4.56 7.60 -3.49
C ASP A 46 4.60 7.22 -2.00
N TYR A 47 3.44 6.79 -1.47
CA TYR A 47 3.31 6.41 -0.07
C TYR A 47 2.20 5.39 0.14
N VAL A 48 2.24 4.73 1.29
CA VAL A 48 1.13 3.97 1.84
C VAL A 48 0.81 4.52 3.22
N GLU A 49 -0.45 4.87 3.44
CA GLU A 49 -0.94 5.27 4.75
C GLU A 49 -1.77 4.13 5.36
N VAL A 50 -1.34 3.66 6.53
CA VAL A 50 -2.05 2.64 7.28
C VAL A 50 -2.76 3.30 8.45
N THR A 51 -4.09 3.22 8.42
CA THR A 51 -4.95 3.63 9.51
C THR A 51 -5.45 2.40 10.26
N THR A 52 -5.26 2.39 11.58
CA THR A 52 -5.83 1.37 12.45
C THR A 52 -6.74 2.02 13.48
N ALA A 53 -7.91 1.41 13.69
CA ALA A 53 -8.89 1.88 14.66
C ALA A 53 -9.42 0.68 15.44
N LYS A 54 -9.35 0.78 16.77
CA LYS A 54 -10.02 -0.15 17.68
C LYS A 54 -11.27 0.54 18.22
N ILE A 55 -12.37 -0.21 18.31
CA ILE A 55 -13.63 0.29 18.88
C ILE A 55 -13.36 0.81 20.30
N GLY A 56 -13.68 2.07 20.56
CA GLY A 56 -13.47 2.73 21.85
C GLY A 56 -12.01 3.12 22.13
N SER A 57 -11.14 3.21 21.12
CA SER A 57 -9.74 3.64 21.29
C SER A 57 -9.34 4.68 20.25
N VAL A 58 -8.20 5.34 20.47
CA VAL A 58 -7.64 6.33 19.55
C VAL A 58 -7.21 5.65 18.24
N ARG A 59 -7.52 6.29 17.11
CA ARG A 59 -7.06 5.89 15.78
C ARG A 59 -5.56 6.12 15.69
N THR A 60 -4.82 5.13 15.19
CA THR A 60 -3.38 5.27 14.89
C THR A 60 -3.21 5.39 13.38
N VAL A 61 -2.34 6.29 12.95
CA VAL A 61 -1.99 6.50 11.54
C VAL A 61 -0.49 6.34 11.39
N GLN A 62 -0.07 5.51 10.45
CA GLN A 62 1.32 5.32 10.07
C GLN A 62 1.48 5.63 8.59
N ASN A 63 2.42 6.51 8.25
CA ASN A 63 2.81 6.79 6.87
C ASN A 63 4.10 6.03 6.55
N PHE A 64 4.13 5.39 5.39
CA PHE A 64 5.33 4.80 4.81
C PHE A 64 5.61 5.48 3.48
N SER A 65 6.69 6.24 3.40
CA SER A 65 7.17 6.79 2.13
C SER A 65 7.84 5.67 1.33
N VAL A 66 7.29 5.38 0.15
CA VAL A 66 7.77 4.31 -0.71
C VAL A 66 8.69 4.88 -1.77
N GLN A 67 8.20 5.86 -2.55
CA GLN A 67 8.91 6.59 -3.61
C GLN A 67 9.74 5.68 -4.51
N GLN A 68 9.14 4.56 -4.93
CA GLN A 68 9.82 3.50 -5.65
C GLN A 68 8.88 2.90 -6.71
N TRP A 69 9.43 2.57 -7.87
CA TRP A 69 8.77 1.74 -8.85
C TRP A 69 8.69 0.28 -8.37
N LEU A 70 7.50 -0.30 -8.43
CA LEU A 70 7.27 -1.73 -8.37
C LEU A 70 7.06 -2.24 -9.79
N ALA A 71 8.16 -2.50 -10.49
CA ALA A 71 8.17 -2.80 -11.91
C ALA A 71 9.45 -3.56 -12.28
N ILE A 72 9.43 -4.32 -13.38
CA ILE A 72 10.62 -5.04 -13.89
C ILE A 72 11.36 -4.26 -14.97
N ASP A 73 10.73 -3.23 -15.54
CA ASP A 73 11.22 -2.40 -16.64
C ASP A 73 11.66 -1.01 -16.18
N GLU A 74 11.41 -0.65 -14.91
CA GLU A 74 11.85 0.60 -14.29
C GLU A 74 12.71 0.31 -13.05
N SER A 75 13.77 1.10 -12.84
CA SER A 75 14.65 0.97 -11.68
C SER A 75 13.86 1.16 -10.38
N PRO A 76 14.01 0.29 -9.35
CA PRO A 76 15.10 -0.67 -9.14
C PRO A 76 14.91 -2.06 -9.75
N TYR A 77 13.95 -2.26 -10.65
CA TYR A 77 13.63 -3.55 -11.28
C TYR A 77 13.12 -4.60 -10.28
N GLU A 78 12.45 -4.13 -9.21
CA GLU A 78 11.88 -4.95 -8.15
C GLU A 78 10.37 -4.82 -8.16
N LEU A 79 9.65 -5.93 -7.94
CA LEU A 79 8.20 -5.94 -7.76
C LEU A 79 7.77 -5.83 -6.29
N SER A 80 8.72 -5.87 -5.37
CA SER A 80 8.49 -5.84 -3.93
C SER A 80 9.34 -4.79 -3.27
N THR A 81 8.83 -4.21 -2.19
CA THR A 81 9.59 -3.30 -1.35
C THR A 81 9.17 -3.42 0.11
N GLN A 82 10.10 -3.10 1.00
CA GLN A 82 9.90 -3.14 2.44
C GLN A 82 10.20 -1.78 3.04
N ARG A 83 9.33 -1.30 3.93
CA ARG A 83 9.51 -0.05 4.68
C ARG A 83 9.29 -0.30 6.16
N ASN A 84 10.21 0.21 6.96
CA ASN A 84 10.07 0.24 8.41
C ASN A 84 9.58 1.63 8.84
N CYS A 85 9.01 1.71 10.02
CA CYS A 85 9.06 2.91 10.84
C CYS A 85 10.51 3.12 11.34
#